data_AF-A0A7Y3MQ38-F1
#
_entry.id   AF-A0A7Y3MQ38-F1
#
_cell.length_a   1.000
_cell.length_b   1.000
_cell.length_c   1.000
_cell.angle_alpha   90.00
_cell.angle_beta   90.00
_cell.angle_gamma   90.00
#
_symmetry.space_group_name_H-M   'P 1'
#
loop_
_entity.id
_entity.type
_entity.pdbx_description
1 polymer ?
#
loop_
_entity_poly.entity_id
_entity_poly.type
_entity_poly.pdbx_seq_one_letter_code
_entity_poly.pdbx_strand_id
1 'polypeptide(L)'
;MKPLKTTFYLLAIIGLLSTVPAFSQVGIGTTSPQGALDISATNGGLVIPRINLLNITDIITIKNPLGGGPVKGTIIYDLGTNITEGFYVFNGSQWQLLADTDTSLGDTDQTLAGSRTVNLNGFSLNFNVSNTGTDGLKLDTDYLELCRDAGNNGDGLVSTRGGMAFNIDSNNNNTNDNEYFSWGQDGAPGAGTGSGNYDELMRLDATGLGIGTNSPGMKLHVVETTSNINVAKFESPEFPMFAGFIIEDTGGSNTARFAITPGNIANNSGGALSGVPAGNANGKNSVTFDVEGSTYDIYTFMEGTIRPGFDNLTSLGAPNHRFTDIFLVNSPTVTSDVRLKENIVETSYGLDTVMQITPVAYELIDDPTNDVHLGFKAQQIQELIPEIVTTAPETGRLAMTYAEMIPVLTKAIQELNDKLDNVISENENLRERNATLLSSIENE
;
A
#
# COMPACT_ATOMS: atom_id res chain seq x y z
N MET A 1 78.50 22.60 -104.03
CA MET A 1 78.75 22.44 -102.57
C MET A 1 78.69 23.81 -101.89
N LYS A 2 77.51 24.20 -101.38
CA LYS A 2 77.15 25.34 -100.50
C LYS A 2 75.61 25.43 -100.56
N PRO A 3 74.86 25.01 -99.52
CA PRO A 3 74.54 25.91 -98.40
C PRO A 3 74.29 25.14 -97.08
N LEU A 4 75.29 25.00 -96.20
CA LEU A 4 75.07 24.46 -94.85
C LEU A 4 75.17 25.53 -93.76
N LYS A 5 75.82 26.67 -94.06
CA LYS A 5 76.11 27.69 -93.04
C LYS A 5 74.92 28.58 -92.70
N THR A 6 74.08 28.95 -93.66
CA THR A 6 72.94 29.86 -93.41
C THR A 6 71.84 29.20 -92.57
N THR A 7 71.55 27.92 -92.82
CA THR A 7 70.62 27.13 -91.99
C THR A 7 71.14 26.96 -90.57
N PHE A 8 72.47 26.83 -90.41
CA PHE A 8 73.09 26.72 -89.09
C PHE A 8 72.96 28.02 -88.27
N TYR A 9 73.13 29.18 -88.89
CA TYR A 9 72.93 30.47 -88.21
C TYR A 9 71.46 30.76 -87.90
N LEU A 10 70.52 30.37 -88.76
CA LEU A 10 69.09 30.57 -88.50
C LEU A 10 68.61 29.68 -87.34
N LEU A 11 69.06 28.41 -87.26
CA LEU A 11 68.78 27.54 -86.12
C LEU A 11 69.43 28.05 -84.83
N ALA A 12 70.65 28.61 -84.91
CA ALA A 12 71.33 29.19 -83.76
C ALA A 12 70.60 30.43 -83.21
N ILE A 13 70.01 31.26 -84.09
CA ILE A 13 69.25 32.45 -83.68
C ILE A 13 67.88 32.08 -83.09
N ILE A 14 67.20 31.07 -83.64
CA ILE A 14 65.93 30.56 -83.07
C ILE A 14 66.16 29.92 -81.69
N GLY A 15 67.30 29.27 -81.48
CA GLY A 15 67.70 28.76 -80.16
C GLY A 15 68.06 29.84 -79.13
N LEU A 16 68.42 31.05 -79.56
CA LEU A 16 68.76 32.16 -78.66
C LEU A 16 67.55 33.01 -78.23
N LEU A 17 66.41 32.93 -78.94
CA LEU A 17 65.21 33.72 -78.63
C LEU A 17 64.14 32.94 -77.84
N SER A 18 64.36 31.68 -77.49
CA SER A 18 63.44 30.93 -76.62
C SER A 18 63.72 31.24 -75.15
N THR A 19 63.06 32.25 -74.59
CA THR A 19 62.97 32.40 -73.12
C THR A 19 61.97 31.39 -72.58
N VAL A 20 62.47 30.31 -71.98
CA VAL A 20 61.63 29.36 -71.23
C VAL A 20 61.36 29.99 -69.85
N PRO A 21 60.09 30.17 -69.43
CA PRO A 21 59.82 30.53 -68.04
C PRO A 21 60.26 29.36 -67.15
N ALA A 22 61.38 29.50 -66.47
CA ALA A 22 61.77 28.59 -65.40
C ALA A 22 61.02 29.00 -64.13
N PHE A 23 60.05 28.19 -63.71
CA PHE A 23 59.45 28.35 -62.39
C PHE A 23 60.50 27.98 -61.33
N SER A 24 60.77 28.90 -60.38
CA SER A 24 61.71 28.65 -59.29
C SER A 24 61.00 27.90 -58.15
N GLN A 25 60.82 26.60 -58.33
CA GLN A 25 60.54 25.66 -57.24
C GLN A 25 61.87 25.20 -56.60
N VAL A 26 61.95 25.26 -55.28
CA VAL A 26 63.12 24.79 -54.54
C VAL A 26 62.84 23.36 -54.06
N GLY A 27 63.42 22.39 -54.75
CA GLY A 27 63.48 21.00 -54.28
C GLY A 27 64.77 20.79 -53.48
N ILE A 28 64.66 20.32 -52.24
CA ILE A 28 65.80 19.87 -51.43
C ILE A 28 65.66 18.36 -51.28
N GLY A 29 66.56 17.59 -51.91
CA GLY A 29 66.51 16.13 -51.90
C GLY A 29 65.50 15.49 -52.86
N THR A 30 64.80 16.28 -53.69
CA THR A 30 63.91 15.79 -54.76
C THR A 30 64.17 16.53 -56.08
N THR A 31 64.02 15.83 -57.20
CA THR A 31 64.08 16.41 -58.56
C THR A 31 62.71 16.73 -59.13
N SER A 32 61.63 16.39 -58.44
CA SER A 32 60.25 16.69 -58.84
C SER A 32 59.50 17.27 -57.63
N PRO A 33 59.78 18.54 -57.27
CA PRO A 33 59.15 19.16 -56.11
C PRO A 33 57.65 19.36 -56.32
N GLN A 34 56.85 19.04 -55.30
CA GLN A 34 55.39 19.11 -55.32
C GLN A 34 54.83 20.45 -54.80
N GLY A 35 55.71 21.37 -54.42
CA GLY A 35 55.36 22.72 -53.95
C GLY A 35 56.47 23.73 -54.26
N ALA A 36 56.24 25.00 -53.89
CA ALA A 36 57.25 26.05 -54.07
C ALA A 36 58.55 25.77 -53.28
N LEU A 37 58.43 25.09 -52.14
CA LEU A 37 59.52 24.45 -51.40
C LEU A 37 59.09 23.03 -51.06
N ASP A 38 59.87 22.04 -51.49
CA ASP A 38 59.64 20.62 -51.19
C ASP A 38 60.94 20.00 -50.67
N ILE A 39 60.87 19.38 -49.49
CA ILE A 39 62.02 18.78 -48.81
C ILE A 39 61.75 17.28 -48.70
N SER A 40 62.49 16.48 -49.46
CA SER A 40 62.42 15.02 -49.41
C SER A 40 63.67 14.45 -48.75
N ALA A 41 63.53 13.94 -47.53
CA ALA A 41 64.60 13.29 -46.79
C ALA A 41 64.05 12.12 -45.96
N THR A 42 64.74 10.99 -45.94
CA THR A 42 64.31 9.81 -45.17
C THR A 42 64.58 9.98 -43.68
N ASN A 43 65.69 10.64 -43.31
CA ASN A 43 66.19 10.76 -41.93
C ASN A 43 66.57 12.21 -41.58
N GLY A 44 66.21 13.19 -42.42
CA GLY A 44 66.52 14.60 -42.22
C GLY A 44 65.28 15.37 -41.77
N GLY A 45 65.43 16.24 -40.77
CA GLY A 45 64.35 17.12 -40.29
C GLY A 45 64.45 18.54 -40.84
N LEU A 46 63.36 19.29 -40.76
CA LEU A 46 63.34 20.74 -41.01
C LEU A 46 63.52 21.49 -39.69
N VAL A 47 64.66 22.15 -39.53
CA VAL A 47 64.90 23.02 -38.37
C VAL A 47 64.35 24.42 -38.67
N ILE A 48 63.20 24.74 -38.09
CA ILE A 48 62.57 26.07 -38.13
C ILE A 48 63.28 27.01 -37.13
N PRO A 49 63.26 28.35 -37.31
CA PRO A 49 63.82 29.29 -36.35
C PRO A 49 63.29 29.06 -34.93
N ARG A 50 64.22 28.87 -33.98
CA ARG A 50 63.94 28.71 -32.55
C ARG A 50 64.08 30.04 -31.85
N ILE A 51 63.00 30.57 -31.31
CA ILE A 51 62.90 31.95 -30.80
C ILE A 51 62.34 31.91 -29.37
N ASN A 52 62.60 32.93 -28.56
CA ASN A 52 61.86 33.17 -27.32
C ASN A 52 61.04 34.44 -27.51
N LEU A 53 59.75 34.29 -27.79
CA LEU A 53 58.84 35.42 -27.87
C LEU A 53 58.64 36.03 -26.47
N LEU A 54 58.43 37.33 -26.42
CA LEU A 54 58.13 38.02 -25.17
C LEU A 54 56.69 37.76 -24.70
N ASN A 55 55.76 37.63 -25.65
CA ASN A 55 54.35 37.29 -25.45
C ASN A 55 53.72 36.95 -26.83
N ILE A 56 52.46 36.54 -26.83
CA ILE A 56 51.73 36.17 -28.06
C ILE A 56 51.56 37.32 -29.08
N THR A 57 51.76 38.58 -28.71
CA THR A 57 51.70 39.74 -29.63
C THR A 57 53.06 40.28 -30.05
N ASP A 58 54.15 39.57 -29.74
CA ASP A 58 55.52 40.03 -30.05
C ASP A 58 55.81 40.05 -31.55
N ILE A 59 55.72 41.24 -32.14
CA ILE A 59 56.05 41.49 -33.56
C ILE A 59 57.45 42.09 -33.77
N ILE A 60 58.25 42.24 -32.71
CA ILE A 60 59.54 42.94 -32.75
C ILE A 60 60.70 41.97 -32.86
N THR A 61 60.63 40.84 -32.13
CA THR A 61 61.72 39.86 -32.05
C THR A 61 62.01 39.21 -33.41
N ILE A 62 60.99 39.05 -34.24
CA ILE A 62 61.12 38.53 -35.60
C ILE A 62 60.95 39.68 -36.59
N LYS A 63 62.04 40.01 -37.29
CA LYS A 63 62.08 41.14 -38.23
C LYS A 63 61.85 40.68 -39.66
N ASN A 64 60.98 41.39 -40.38
CA ASN A 64 60.86 41.23 -41.82
C ASN A 64 62.05 41.92 -42.54
N PRO A 65 62.78 41.23 -43.44
CA PRO A 65 63.89 41.82 -44.21
C PRO A 65 63.50 43.05 -45.05
N LEU A 66 62.22 43.19 -45.40
CA LEU A 66 61.67 44.33 -46.14
C LEU A 66 61.21 45.49 -45.23
N GLY A 67 61.42 45.37 -43.92
CA GLY A 67 60.91 46.29 -42.90
C GLY A 67 59.55 45.87 -42.33
N GLY A 68 59.29 46.24 -41.07
CA GLY A 68 58.06 45.88 -40.34
C GLY A 68 58.15 44.56 -39.55
N GLY A 69 57.03 44.18 -38.92
CA GLY A 69 56.89 42.93 -38.17
C GLY A 69 56.75 41.68 -39.06
N PRO A 70 56.58 40.49 -38.46
CA PRO A 70 56.44 39.23 -39.20
C PRO A 70 55.24 39.27 -40.16
N VAL A 71 55.35 38.57 -41.28
CA VAL A 71 54.25 38.44 -42.26
C VAL A 71 53.28 37.35 -41.79
N LYS A 72 51.98 37.50 -42.07
CA LYS A 72 50.99 36.45 -41.81
C LYS A 72 51.42 35.13 -42.46
N GLY A 73 51.38 34.04 -41.70
CA GLY A 73 51.85 32.72 -42.12
C GLY A 73 53.31 32.41 -41.75
N THR A 74 54.03 33.34 -41.11
CA THR A 74 55.38 33.05 -40.57
C THR A 74 55.27 31.97 -39.49
N ILE A 75 56.10 30.92 -39.58
CA ILE A 75 56.16 29.82 -38.62
C ILE A 75 57.47 29.87 -37.85
N ILE A 76 57.39 29.74 -36.52
CA ILE A 76 58.55 29.62 -35.61
C ILE A 76 58.35 28.49 -34.61
N TYR A 77 59.42 28.09 -33.94
CA TYR A 77 59.35 27.26 -32.73
C TYR A 77 59.72 28.12 -31.53
N ASP A 78 58.81 28.33 -30.59
CA ASP A 78 59.08 29.04 -29.34
C ASP A 78 59.73 28.09 -28.32
N LEU A 79 60.78 28.53 -27.64
CA LEU A 79 61.53 27.75 -26.66
C LEU A 79 60.95 27.80 -25.24
N GLY A 80 59.82 28.49 -25.02
CA GLY A 80 59.04 28.38 -23.80
C GLY A 80 59.46 29.28 -22.64
N THR A 81 60.25 30.35 -22.88
CA THR A 81 60.72 31.21 -21.77
C THR A 81 59.61 32.07 -21.16
N ASN A 82 58.70 32.62 -21.98
CA ASN A 82 57.63 33.53 -21.52
C ASN A 82 56.22 33.09 -21.93
N ILE A 83 56.11 32.19 -22.91
CA ILE A 83 54.86 31.59 -23.38
C ILE A 83 55.05 30.06 -23.43
N THR A 84 53.99 29.31 -23.73
CA THR A 84 54.07 27.86 -23.91
C THR A 84 55.08 27.49 -24.99
N GLU A 85 55.97 26.53 -24.74
CA GLU A 85 56.90 26.01 -25.75
C GLU A 85 56.11 25.34 -26.90
N GLY A 86 56.47 25.60 -28.16
CA GLY A 86 55.81 24.93 -29.28
C GLY A 86 55.91 25.63 -30.63
N PHE A 87 55.26 25.06 -31.64
CA PHE A 87 55.18 25.66 -32.97
C PHE A 87 54.14 26.78 -33.00
N TYR A 88 54.53 27.96 -33.44
CA TYR A 88 53.62 29.09 -33.60
C TYR A 88 53.55 29.56 -35.05
N VAL A 89 52.35 29.96 -35.49
CA VAL A 89 52.12 30.70 -36.74
C VAL A 89 51.64 32.11 -36.43
N PHE A 90 52.21 33.09 -37.11
CA PHE A 90 51.72 34.47 -37.02
C PHE A 90 50.46 34.64 -37.88
N ASN A 91 49.34 35.02 -37.27
CA ASN A 91 48.06 35.15 -37.98
C ASN A 91 47.84 36.53 -38.64
N GLY A 92 48.80 37.46 -38.49
CA GLY A 92 48.73 38.84 -38.95
C GLY A 92 48.66 39.86 -37.80
N SER A 93 48.26 39.42 -36.61
CA SER A 93 48.19 40.27 -35.40
C SER A 93 48.87 39.65 -34.18
N GLN A 94 48.85 38.32 -34.06
CA GLN A 94 49.42 37.57 -32.93
C GLN A 94 49.93 36.19 -33.35
N TRP A 95 50.76 35.59 -32.50
CA TRP A 95 51.27 34.23 -32.60
C TRP A 95 50.23 33.24 -32.07
N GLN A 96 49.86 32.29 -32.91
CA GLN A 96 48.92 31.21 -32.58
C GLN A 96 49.68 29.88 -32.53
N LEU A 97 49.52 29.15 -31.43
CA LEU A 97 50.09 27.81 -31.25
C LEU A 97 49.44 26.85 -32.27
N LEU A 98 50.24 26.08 -33.01
CA LEU A 98 49.78 25.21 -34.10
C LEU A 98 49.28 23.84 -33.64
N ALA A 99 49.58 23.47 -32.40
CA ALA A 99 49.11 22.26 -31.76
C ALA A 99 48.94 22.57 -30.28
N ASP A 100 47.71 22.92 -29.91
CA ASP A 100 47.30 22.77 -28.54
C ASP A 100 47.16 21.27 -28.27
N THR A 101 47.77 20.78 -27.20
CA THR A 101 47.53 19.44 -26.67
C THR A 101 46.21 19.37 -25.90
N ASP A 102 45.30 20.34 -26.08
CA ASP A 102 43.92 20.26 -25.66
C ASP A 102 43.32 18.94 -26.12
N THR A 103 43.32 18.01 -25.17
CA THR A 103 42.82 16.65 -25.29
C THR A 103 41.34 16.72 -25.60
N SER A 104 40.98 16.65 -26.88
CA SER A 104 39.64 16.17 -27.25
C SER A 104 39.42 14.85 -26.51
N LEU A 105 38.28 14.72 -25.82
CA LEU A 105 37.89 13.48 -25.13
C LEU A 105 37.57 12.33 -26.11
N GLY A 106 37.65 12.57 -27.42
CA GLY A 106 37.76 11.59 -28.50
C GLY A 106 37.12 12.07 -29.80
N ASP A 107 37.88 12.09 -30.90
CA ASP A 107 37.35 12.43 -32.25
C ASP A 107 37.07 11.19 -33.11
N THR A 108 37.54 10.00 -32.75
CA THR A 108 37.13 8.72 -33.37
C THR A 108 37.66 7.54 -32.54
N ASP A 109 36.79 6.55 -32.26
CA ASP A 109 36.99 5.37 -31.39
C ASP A 109 37.14 5.70 -29.89
N GLN A 110 36.03 5.57 -29.15
CA GLN A 110 35.93 5.83 -27.70
C GLN A 110 36.27 4.59 -26.83
N THR A 111 37.05 3.64 -27.35
CA THR A 111 37.53 2.54 -26.51
C THR A 111 38.58 3.07 -25.53
N LEU A 112 38.24 3.23 -24.24
CA LEU A 112 39.23 3.58 -23.22
C LEU A 112 40.12 2.35 -22.97
N ALA A 113 41.42 2.44 -23.27
CA ALA A 113 42.39 1.37 -23.02
C ALA A 113 42.90 1.32 -21.57
N GLY A 114 42.52 2.30 -20.74
CA GLY A 114 42.95 2.42 -19.35
C GLY A 114 42.19 3.52 -18.61
N SER A 115 42.24 3.48 -17.29
CA SER A 115 41.57 4.45 -16.43
C SER A 115 42.14 5.86 -16.64
N ARG A 116 41.28 6.87 -16.71
CA ARG A 116 41.63 8.29 -16.86
C ARG A 116 40.89 9.15 -15.84
N THR A 117 41.56 10.17 -15.31
CA THR A 117 40.95 11.19 -14.46
C THR A 117 41.08 12.55 -15.13
N VAL A 118 39.97 13.25 -15.34
CA VAL A 118 39.92 14.61 -15.85
C VAL A 118 39.72 15.56 -14.67
N ASN A 119 40.69 16.43 -14.41
CA ASN A 119 40.59 17.43 -13.35
C ASN A 119 39.80 18.64 -13.86
N LEU A 120 38.70 18.95 -13.17
CA LEU A 120 37.77 20.04 -13.46
C LEU A 120 37.85 21.08 -12.34
N ASN A 121 39.02 21.70 -12.16
CA ASN A 121 39.24 22.79 -11.20
C ASN A 121 38.74 22.49 -9.77
N GLY A 122 39.17 21.35 -9.22
CA GLY A 122 38.82 20.90 -7.86
C GLY A 122 37.84 19.74 -7.82
N PHE A 123 37.21 19.43 -8.95
CA PHE A 123 36.37 18.25 -9.16
C PHE A 123 37.10 17.24 -10.03
N SER A 124 36.86 15.94 -9.85
CA SER A 124 37.52 14.89 -10.65
C SER A 124 36.49 14.07 -11.42
N LEU A 125 36.55 14.11 -12.74
CA LEU A 125 35.78 13.19 -13.59
C LEU A 125 36.63 11.95 -13.88
N ASN A 126 36.30 10.84 -13.23
CA ASN A 126 37.04 9.59 -13.34
C ASN A 126 36.35 8.63 -14.30
N PHE A 127 37.10 8.06 -15.23
CA PHE A 127 36.68 6.92 -16.05
C PHE A 127 37.63 5.76 -15.71
N ASN A 128 37.10 4.63 -15.25
CA ASN A 128 37.90 3.49 -14.82
C ASN A 128 37.72 2.33 -15.81
N VAL A 129 38.82 1.70 -16.25
CA VAL A 129 38.80 0.53 -17.17
C VAL A 129 39.35 -0.70 -16.44
N SER A 130 39.08 -0.83 -15.15
CA SER A 130 39.46 -2.05 -14.42
C SER A 130 38.65 -3.22 -14.98
N ASN A 131 39.36 -4.16 -15.59
CA ASN A 131 38.88 -5.33 -16.32
C ASN A 131 38.20 -6.40 -15.43
N THR A 132 37.48 -5.99 -14.39
CA THR A 132 36.77 -6.85 -13.44
C THR A 132 35.45 -6.25 -12.95
N GLY A 133 34.65 -5.66 -13.84
CA GLY A 133 33.19 -5.71 -13.69
C GLY A 133 32.42 -4.45 -13.26
N THR A 134 32.94 -3.23 -13.41
CA THR A 134 32.11 -2.02 -13.26
C THR A 134 32.55 -0.93 -14.24
N ASP A 135 32.00 -0.96 -15.46
CA ASP A 135 32.13 0.12 -16.45
C ASP A 135 31.07 1.19 -16.17
N GLY A 136 31.46 2.28 -15.51
CA GLY A 136 30.58 3.40 -15.18
C GLY A 136 31.32 4.74 -15.12
N LEU A 137 30.66 5.79 -15.61
CA LEU A 137 31.10 7.19 -15.52
C LEU A 137 30.94 7.65 -14.07
N LYS A 138 32.04 7.96 -13.36
CA LYS A 138 31.98 8.52 -12.00
C LYS A 138 32.23 10.03 -12.04
N LEU A 139 31.17 10.81 -11.83
CA LEU A 139 31.23 12.26 -11.65
C LEU A 139 31.40 12.56 -10.15
N ASP A 140 32.63 12.86 -9.72
CA ASP A 140 32.85 13.36 -8.37
C ASP A 140 32.51 14.85 -8.34
N THR A 141 31.23 15.15 -8.14
CA THR A 141 30.78 15.78 -6.88
C THR A 141 29.27 15.72 -6.73
N ASP A 142 28.84 15.18 -5.59
CA ASP A 142 27.49 15.26 -5.00
C ASP A 142 26.27 14.74 -5.78
N TYR A 143 26.36 14.16 -6.99
CA TYR A 143 25.17 13.59 -7.67
C TYR A 143 25.43 12.37 -8.57
N LEU A 144 24.46 11.43 -8.49
CA LEU A 144 24.07 10.45 -9.51
C LEU A 144 25.16 9.45 -9.97
N GLU A 145 25.17 8.28 -9.34
CA GLU A 145 25.86 7.09 -9.89
C GLU A 145 24.94 6.45 -10.96
N LEU A 146 25.42 6.34 -12.20
CA LEU A 146 24.79 5.53 -13.26
C LEU A 146 25.69 4.34 -13.53
N CYS A 147 25.45 3.24 -12.85
CA CYS A 147 26.11 1.97 -13.14
C CYS A 147 25.21 1.18 -14.11
N ARG A 148 25.77 0.72 -15.24
CA ARG A 148 25.20 -0.41 -15.97
C ARG A 148 25.72 -1.68 -15.29
N ASP A 149 24.83 -2.49 -14.74
CA ASP A 149 25.21 -3.82 -14.27
C ASP A 149 25.66 -4.66 -15.48
N ALA A 150 26.86 -5.24 -15.37
CA ALA A 150 27.45 -6.04 -16.43
C ALA A 150 26.94 -7.48 -16.30
N GLY A 151 25.68 -7.71 -16.72
CA GLY A 151 25.10 -9.05 -16.75
C GLY A 151 23.74 -9.15 -17.43
N ASN A 152 22.89 -8.13 -17.31
CA ASN A 152 21.56 -8.12 -17.91
C ASN A 152 21.19 -6.72 -18.43
N ASN A 153 20.44 -6.67 -19.53
CA ASN A 153 20.13 -5.44 -20.26
C ASN A 153 19.15 -4.52 -19.49
N GLY A 154 19.63 -3.62 -18.63
CA GLY A 154 18.84 -2.44 -18.29
C GLY A 154 18.65 -2.09 -16.82
N ASP A 155 19.72 -2.05 -16.04
CA ASP A 155 19.64 -1.53 -14.67
C ASP A 155 20.21 -0.11 -14.65
N GLY A 156 19.36 0.86 -14.32
CA GLY A 156 19.73 2.24 -14.01
C GLY A 156 19.57 2.46 -12.52
N LEU A 157 20.54 2.01 -11.72
CA LEU A 157 20.51 2.18 -10.27
C LEU A 157 20.77 3.66 -9.91
N VAL A 158 19.74 4.39 -9.47
CA VAL A 158 19.91 5.72 -8.84
C VAL A 158 19.84 5.55 -7.32
N SER A 159 21.00 5.52 -6.67
CA SER A 159 21.09 5.55 -5.20
C SER A 159 21.43 6.96 -4.74
N THR A 160 20.65 7.51 -3.81
CA THR A 160 21.02 8.72 -3.05
C THR A 160 21.29 8.33 -1.60
N ARG A 161 22.21 9.04 -0.93
CA ARG A 161 22.65 8.72 0.43
C ARG A 161 21.48 8.86 1.41
N GLY A 162 20.84 7.74 1.76
CA GLY A 162 19.67 7.72 2.63
C GLY A 162 18.71 6.52 2.47
N GLY A 163 19.12 5.44 1.80
CA GLY A 163 18.32 4.19 1.77
C GLY A 163 17.15 4.20 0.78
N MET A 164 17.16 5.09 -0.22
CA MET A 164 16.22 5.01 -1.34
C MET A 164 16.96 4.55 -2.60
N ALA A 165 16.82 3.26 -2.92
CA ALA A 165 17.14 2.75 -4.24
C ALA A 165 15.84 2.76 -5.08
N PHE A 166 15.85 3.51 -6.18
CA PHE A 166 14.80 3.41 -7.19
C PHE A 166 15.30 2.44 -8.26
N ASN A 167 14.89 1.16 -8.19
CA ASN A 167 15.16 0.21 -9.25
C ASN A 167 14.08 0.38 -10.33
N ILE A 168 14.48 0.77 -11.54
CA ILE A 168 13.61 0.75 -12.72
C ILE A 168 14.02 -0.49 -13.50
N ASP A 169 13.53 -1.65 -13.07
CA ASP A 169 13.72 -2.89 -13.80
C ASP A 169 12.77 -2.89 -15.02
N SER A 170 13.32 -2.91 -16.23
CA SER A 170 12.55 -3.12 -17.47
C SER A 170 12.85 -4.46 -18.13
N ASN A 171 13.46 -5.41 -17.42
CA ASN A 171 13.96 -6.66 -17.97
C ASN A 171 12.97 -7.81 -17.81
N ASN A 172 12.00 -7.83 -18.73
CA ASN A 172 11.15 -8.98 -18.99
C ASN A 172 11.97 -10.15 -19.58
N ASN A 173 12.58 -10.97 -18.73
CA ASN A 173 12.99 -12.33 -19.10
C ASN A 173 12.86 -13.38 -17.97
N ASN A 174 12.29 -13.02 -16.82
CA ASN A 174 11.70 -13.94 -15.88
C ASN A 174 10.25 -13.48 -15.64
N THR A 175 9.26 -14.34 -15.87
CA THR A 175 7.87 -13.94 -16.08
C THR A 175 7.14 -13.33 -14.87
N ASN A 176 7.79 -13.05 -13.73
CA ASN A 176 7.10 -12.64 -12.50
C ASN A 176 7.73 -11.48 -11.71
N ASP A 177 8.90 -10.95 -12.06
CA ASP A 177 9.59 -9.96 -11.22
C ASP A 177 9.46 -8.54 -11.81
N ASN A 178 8.25 -7.97 -11.71
CA ASN A 178 8.05 -6.54 -11.91
C ASN A 178 8.31 -5.82 -10.58
N GLU A 179 9.56 -5.74 -10.12
CA GLU A 179 9.90 -5.13 -8.83
C GLU A 179 9.93 -3.59 -8.95
N TYR A 180 8.80 -2.93 -8.61
CA TYR A 180 8.69 -1.47 -8.75
C TYR A 180 9.10 -0.66 -7.50
N PHE A 181 9.39 -1.29 -6.36
CA PHE A 181 9.86 -0.63 -5.14
C PHE A 181 10.24 -1.69 -4.07
N SER A 182 11.52 -1.78 -3.66
CA SER A 182 11.95 -2.63 -2.54
C SER A 182 12.70 -1.81 -1.48
N TRP A 183 12.31 -1.99 -0.22
CA TRP A 183 12.95 -1.46 0.99
C TRP A 183 13.66 -2.59 1.75
N GLY A 184 14.95 -2.41 2.03
CA GLY A 184 15.76 -3.32 2.84
C GLY A 184 16.71 -2.51 3.71
N GLN A 185 16.91 -2.91 4.97
CA GLN A 185 17.76 -2.18 5.91
C GLN A 185 19.22 -2.23 5.44
N ASP A 186 19.75 -1.06 5.07
CA ASP A 186 21.14 -0.88 4.64
C ASP A 186 22.09 -1.08 5.83
N GLY A 187 22.66 -2.28 5.95
CA GLY A 187 23.70 -2.58 6.91
C GLY A 187 25.04 -2.01 6.44
N ALA A 188 25.29 -0.74 6.78
CA ALA A 188 26.59 -0.02 6.78
C ALA A 188 27.52 -0.18 5.55
N PRO A 189 28.02 0.91 4.95
CA PRO A 189 28.93 0.84 3.82
C PRO A 189 30.28 0.28 4.27
N GLY A 190 30.53 -1.02 4.03
CA GLY A 190 31.82 -1.64 4.39
C GLY A 190 31.94 -3.16 4.37
N ALA A 191 30.92 -3.93 3.99
CA ALA A 191 31.05 -5.39 3.90
C ALA A 191 30.84 -5.86 2.45
N GLY A 192 31.93 -6.27 1.81
CA GLY A 192 31.90 -6.85 0.47
C GLY A 192 31.04 -8.11 0.38
N THR A 193 30.43 -8.28 -0.79
CA THR A 193 30.00 -9.56 -1.41
C THR A 193 29.86 -10.73 -0.44
N GLY A 194 28.87 -10.64 0.45
CA GLY A 194 28.43 -11.72 1.31
C GLY A 194 27.04 -12.12 0.87
N SER A 195 26.88 -13.39 0.48
CA SER A 195 25.59 -14.07 0.30
C SER A 195 24.82 -14.08 1.63
N GLY A 196 24.27 -12.94 2.02
CA GLY A 196 23.27 -12.80 3.05
C GLY A 196 21.95 -12.56 2.33
N ASN A 197 20.97 -13.45 2.52
CA ASN A 197 19.60 -13.18 2.11
C ASN A 197 19.19 -11.85 2.76
N TYR A 198 18.97 -10.82 1.95
CA TYR A 198 18.30 -9.63 2.44
C TYR A 198 16.86 -10.03 2.73
N ASP A 199 16.40 -9.85 3.96
CA ASP A 199 15.00 -10.06 4.29
C ASP A 199 14.19 -8.96 3.59
N GLU A 200 13.59 -9.30 2.45
CA GLU A 200 12.73 -8.40 1.70
C GLU A 200 11.49 -8.06 2.55
N LEU A 201 11.39 -6.79 2.95
CA LEU A 201 10.31 -6.36 3.84
C LEU A 201 9.03 -6.00 3.07
N MET A 202 9.12 -5.64 1.78
CA MET A 202 7.97 -5.26 0.91
C MET A 202 8.38 -5.36 -0.54
N ARG A 203 7.42 -5.85 -1.32
CA ARG A 203 7.49 -6.03 -2.75
C ARG A 203 6.25 -5.43 -3.38
N LEU A 204 6.38 -4.71 -4.49
CA LEU A 204 5.25 -4.40 -5.36
C LEU A 204 5.45 -5.14 -6.69
N ASP A 205 4.54 -6.05 -7.04
CA ASP A 205 4.56 -6.79 -8.30
C ASP A 205 3.23 -6.65 -9.10
N ALA A 206 3.08 -7.41 -10.18
CA ALA A 206 1.86 -7.40 -11.00
C ALA A 206 0.60 -7.88 -10.23
N THR A 207 0.78 -8.74 -9.22
CA THR A 207 -0.29 -9.25 -8.36
C THR A 207 -0.69 -8.20 -7.33
N GLY A 208 0.26 -7.57 -6.63
CA GLY A 208 0.00 -6.55 -5.63
C GLY A 208 1.18 -6.13 -4.75
N LEU A 209 0.85 -5.44 -3.66
CA LEU A 209 1.79 -5.03 -2.62
C LEU A 209 1.94 -6.11 -1.56
N GLY A 210 3.07 -6.83 -1.56
CA GLY A 210 3.50 -7.73 -0.49
C GLY A 210 4.26 -6.97 0.61
N ILE A 211 3.98 -7.24 1.88
CA ILE A 211 4.78 -6.78 3.04
C ILE A 211 5.10 -8.03 3.87
N GLY A 212 6.38 -8.30 4.14
CA GLY A 212 6.84 -9.53 4.79
C GLY A 212 6.68 -10.80 3.93
N THR A 213 6.42 -10.65 2.63
CA THR A 213 6.34 -11.74 1.65
C THR A 213 6.88 -11.28 0.29
N ASN A 214 7.59 -12.19 -0.39
CA ASN A 214 8.09 -12.00 -1.75
C ASN A 214 7.12 -12.56 -2.82
N SER A 215 5.96 -13.08 -2.40
CA SER A 215 4.94 -13.67 -3.29
C SER A 215 3.54 -13.16 -2.88
N PRO A 216 3.19 -11.90 -3.18
CA PRO A 216 1.86 -11.38 -2.89
C PRO A 216 0.79 -12.18 -3.65
N GLY A 217 -0.20 -12.74 -2.94
CA GLY A 217 -1.32 -13.46 -3.56
C GLY A 217 -2.50 -12.56 -3.92
N MET A 218 -2.43 -11.28 -3.57
CA MET A 218 -3.51 -10.29 -3.74
C MET A 218 -2.97 -8.87 -3.70
N LYS A 219 -3.83 -7.86 -3.94
CA LYS A 219 -3.44 -6.46 -4.10
C LYS A 219 -2.72 -5.86 -2.89
N LEU A 220 -3.02 -6.32 -1.68
CA LEU A 220 -2.28 -6.04 -0.45
C LEU A 220 -2.15 -7.36 0.32
N HIS A 221 -0.94 -7.92 0.39
CA HIS A 221 -0.63 -9.17 1.10
C HIS A 221 0.39 -8.90 2.20
N VAL A 222 -0.06 -8.80 3.45
CA VAL A 222 0.84 -8.58 4.60
C VAL A 222 0.99 -9.90 5.35
N VAL A 223 2.22 -10.40 5.47
CA VAL A 223 2.55 -11.65 6.15
C VAL A 223 3.51 -11.35 7.29
N GLU A 224 3.15 -11.82 8.48
CA GLU A 224 4.07 -11.84 9.62
C GLU A 224 4.78 -13.20 9.66
N THR A 225 6.10 -13.19 9.60
CA THR A 225 6.93 -14.40 9.57
C THR A 225 7.46 -14.80 10.95
N THR A 226 7.26 -13.96 11.97
CA THR A 226 7.65 -14.22 13.37
C THR A 226 6.44 -14.35 14.30
N SER A 227 6.63 -14.95 15.49
CA SER A 227 5.51 -15.22 16.39
C SER A 227 5.06 -13.96 17.15
N ASN A 228 3.77 -13.60 17.03
CA ASN A 228 3.05 -12.60 17.85
C ASN A 228 3.41 -11.10 17.66
N ILE A 229 3.53 -10.62 16.42
CA ILE A 229 3.61 -9.19 16.13
C ILE A 229 2.31 -8.71 15.46
N ASN A 230 1.89 -7.48 15.79
CA ASN A 230 0.77 -6.81 15.12
C ASN A 230 1.11 -6.62 13.63
N VAL A 231 0.38 -7.29 12.75
CA VAL A 231 0.63 -7.30 11.28
C VAL A 231 0.34 -5.94 10.63
N ALA A 232 -0.61 -5.17 11.19
CA ALA A 232 -0.91 -3.81 10.76
C ALA A 232 -1.53 -3.02 11.92
N LYS A 233 -1.16 -1.75 12.09
CA LYS A 233 -1.72 -0.83 13.08
C LYS A 233 -2.26 0.42 12.39
N PHE A 234 -3.53 0.72 12.62
CA PHE A 234 -4.15 1.98 12.22
C PHE A 234 -4.55 2.72 13.50
N GLU A 235 -3.85 3.80 13.84
CA GLU A 235 -4.12 4.58 15.05
C GLU A 235 -4.23 6.07 14.71
N SER A 236 -5.09 6.80 15.43
CA SER A 236 -5.12 8.26 15.37
C SER A 236 -4.75 8.85 16.74
N PRO A 237 -4.03 9.99 16.78
CA PRO A 237 -3.49 10.54 18.02
C PRO A 237 -4.51 11.41 18.79
N GLU A 238 -5.60 10.82 19.29
CA GLU A 238 -6.53 11.42 20.29
C GLU A 238 -7.74 12.26 19.74
N PHE A 239 -8.94 11.63 19.76
CA PHE A 239 -10.33 12.18 19.82
C PHE A 239 -10.95 13.01 18.65
N PRO A 240 -12.30 12.93 18.50
CA PRO A 240 -13.08 11.95 17.73
C PRO A 240 -13.38 12.52 16.31
N MET A 241 -13.56 11.77 15.23
CA MET A 241 -14.72 10.90 15.01
C MET A 241 -14.44 9.78 14.00
N PHE A 242 -13.24 9.72 13.39
CA PHE A 242 -12.90 8.65 12.44
C PHE A 242 -11.43 8.26 12.56
N ALA A 243 -11.12 7.48 13.59
CA ALA A 243 -9.89 6.69 13.65
C ALA A 243 -10.24 5.28 13.15
N GLY A 244 -10.03 4.98 11.88
CA GLY A 244 -10.45 3.69 11.35
C GLY A 244 -9.92 3.36 9.96
N PHE A 245 -9.94 2.06 9.67
CA PHE A 245 -9.77 1.53 8.33
C PHE A 245 -11.11 1.64 7.59
N ILE A 246 -11.20 2.58 6.63
CA ILE A 246 -12.41 2.84 5.84
C ILE A 246 -12.37 1.97 4.58
N ILE A 247 -13.43 1.17 4.36
CA ILE A 247 -13.68 0.52 3.07
C ILE A 247 -14.92 1.20 2.48
N GLU A 248 -14.71 2.07 1.50
CA GLU A 248 -15.77 2.78 0.78
C GLU A 248 -15.93 2.22 -0.63
N ASP A 249 -17.17 2.09 -1.07
CA ASP A 249 -17.49 1.84 -2.48
C ASP A 249 -18.05 3.12 -3.09
N THR A 250 -17.24 3.79 -3.91
CA THR A 250 -17.65 5.00 -4.65
C THR A 250 -18.45 4.69 -5.92
N GLY A 251 -18.65 3.42 -6.28
CA GLY A 251 -19.46 2.99 -7.41
C GLY A 251 -20.90 2.67 -6.96
N GLY A 252 -21.86 3.48 -7.41
CA GLY A 252 -23.25 3.53 -6.92
C GLY A 252 -24.15 2.29 -7.10
N SER A 253 -23.64 1.06 -6.95
CA SER A 253 -24.46 -0.16 -6.96
C SER A 253 -23.87 -1.36 -6.19
N ASN A 254 -22.67 -1.26 -5.60
CA ASN A 254 -22.05 -2.35 -4.85
C ASN A 254 -21.92 -2.00 -3.36
N THR A 255 -21.90 -3.01 -2.49
CA THR A 255 -21.62 -2.86 -1.06
C THR A 255 -20.13 -3.01 -0.83
N ALA A 256 -19.51 -2.06 -0.12
CA ALA A 256 -18.22 -2.31 0.50
C ALA A 256 -18.37 -3.46 1.51
N ARG A 257 -17.74 -4.61 1.24
CA ARG A 257 -17.83 -5.79 2.10
C ARG A 257 -16.51 -5.98 2.83
N PHE A 258 -16.53 -5.86 4.16
CA PHE A 258 -15.47 -6.37 5.02
C PHE A 258 -15.79 -7.83 5.38
N ALA A 259 -15.21 -8.78 4.65
CA ALA A 259 -15.39 -10.21 4.90
C ALA A 259 -14.20 -10.75 5.71
N ILE A 260 -14.45 -11.18 6.95
CA ILE A 260 -13.51 -12.01 7.70
C ILE A 260 -13.88 -13.47 7.45
N THR A 261 -13.03 -14.23 6.76
CA THR A 261 -13.26 -15.66 6.52
C THR A 261 -13.31 -16.42 7.85
N PRO A 262 -14.33 -17.26 8.11
CA PRO A 262 -14.39 -18.08 9.32
C PRO A 262 -13.19 -19.02 9.36
N GLY A 263 -12.32 -18.86 10.35
CA GLY A 263 -11.10 -19.67 10.52
C GLY A 263 -9.87 -18.90 11.00
N ASN A 264 -9.76 -17.60 10.72
CA ASN A 264 -8.58 -16.79 11.06
C ASN A 264 -8.82 -15.69 12.11
N ILE A 265 -9.97 -15.67 12.79
CA ILE A 265 -10.05 -15.05 14.13
C ILE A 265 -9.59 -16.09 15.17
N ALA A 266 -8.36 -16.58 15.00
CA ALA A 266 -7.75 -17.52 15.93
C ALA A 266 -7.07 -16.73 17.04
N ASN A 267 -7.80 -16.42 18.12
CA ASN A 267 -7.14 -16.04 19.36
C ASN A 267 -6.63 -17.32 20.02
N ASN A 268 -5.32 -17.47 20.05
CA ASN A 268 -4.64 -18.45 20.88
C ASN A 268 -4.91 -18.06 22.34
N SER A 269 -5.98 -18.61 22.92
CA SER A 269 -6.41 -18.45 24.32
C SER A 269 -7.15 -17.15 24.66
N GLY A 270 -8.48 -17.17 24.48
CA GLY A 270 -9.42 -16.36 25.28
C GLY A 270 -9.89 -15.04 24.66
N GLY A 271 -11.10 -15.06 24.07
CA GLY A 271 -11.87 -13.86 23.78
C GLY A 271 -11.62 -13.26 22.39
N ALA A 272 -12.44 -13.64 21.40
CA ALA A 272 -12.36 -13.19 20.01
C ALA A 272 -12.96 -11.79 19.76
N LEU A 273 -13.17 -10.97 20.80
CA LEU A 273 -13.55 -9.56 20.68
C LEU A 273 -13.25 -8.79 21.98
N SER A 274 -11.96 -8.66 22.34
CA SER A 274 -11.52 -7.86 23.50
C SER A 274 -10.67 -6.70 23.01
N GLY A 275 -11.33 -5.66 22.52
CA GLY A 275 -10.74 -4.35 22.19
C GLY A 275 -11.03 -3.27 23.24
N VAL A 276 -11.55 -3.64 24.41
CA VAL A 276 -11.56 -2.78 25.60
C VAL A 276 -10.88 -3.57 26.71
N PRO A 277 -9.78 -3.06 27.32
CA PRO A 277 -9.11 -3.72 28.42
C PRO A 277 -10.09 -4.12 29.51
N ALA A 278 -9.91 -5.33 30.05
CA ALA A 278 -10.63 -5.88 31.20
C ALA A 278 -10.30 -5.09 32.50
N GLY A 279 -10.80 -3.86 32.58
CA GLY A 279 -10.66 -2.96 33.74
C GLY A 279 -11.96 -2.27 34.15
N ASN A 280 -13.11 -2.60 33.54
CA ASN A 280 -14.41 -2.07 33.93
C ASN A 280 -15.30 -3.20 34.47
N ALA A 281 -15.82 -3.02 35.68
CA ALA A 281 -16.31 -4.05 36.59
C ALA A 281 -17.60 -4.79 36.20
N ASN A 282 -18.03 -4.79 34.93
CA ASN A 282 -19.35 -5.32 34.52
C ASN A 282 -19.36 -6.20 33.26
N GLY A 283 -18.23 -6.81 32.86
CA GLY A 283 -18.19 -8.08 32.12
C GLY A 283 -19.16 -8.30 30.93
N LYS A 284 -19.43 -7.29 30.10
CA LYS A 284 -20.24 -7.43 28.88
C LYS A 284 -19.37 -7.15 27.65
N ASN A 285 -18.97 -8.22 26.95
CA ASN A 285 -18.39 -8.12 25.61
C ASN A 285 -19.54 -8.25 24.61
N SER A 286 -20.01 -7.14 24.02
CA SER A 286 -20.93 -7.17 22.88
C SER A 286 -20.17 -6.86 21.59
N VAL A 287 -20.36 -7.70 20.56
CA VAL A 287 -20.21 -7.22 19.18
C VAL A 287 -21.45 -6.37 18.93
N THR A 288 -21.31 -5.05 19.00
CA THR A 288 -22.38 -4.14 18.61
C THR A 288 -22.25 -3.91 17.11
N PHE A 289 -23.17 -4.45 16.32
CA PHE A 289 -23.34 -4.02 14.92
C PHE A 289 -24.15 -2.73 14.97
N ASP A 290 -23.46 -1.60 15.09
CA ASP A 290 -24.09 -0.29 15.01
C ASP A 290 -24.30 0.03 13.52
N VAL A 291 -25.54 -0.04 13.06
CA VAL A 291 -25.91 0.40 11.70
C VAL A 291 -26.50 1.79 11.85
N GLU A 292 -25.65 2.81 11.82
CA GLU A 292 -26.10 4.20 11.72
C GLU A 292 -26.74 4.41 10.33
N GLY A 293 -28.08 4.36 10.29
CA GLY A 293 -28.84 4.54 9.06
C GLY A 293 -30.29 4.12 9.18
N SER A 294 -31.09 4.88 9.93
CA SER A 294 -32.57 4.91 9.90
C SER A 294 -33.32 3.62 9.49
N THR A 295 -33.09 2.49 10.14
CA THR A 295 -34.08 1.40 10.35
C THR A 295 -33.54 0.48 11.43
N TYR A 296 -34.35 0.17 12.44
CA TYR A 296 -33.99 -0.53 13.69
C TYR A 296 -33.65 -2.04 13.51
N ASP A 297 -33.11 -2.44 12.37
CA ASP A 297 -32.94 -3.85 12.02
C ASP A 297 -31.51 -4.31 12.29
N ILE A 298 -31.33 -5.12 13.34
CA ILE A 298 -30.11 -5.91 13.52
C ILE A 298 -30.26 -7.21 12.71
N TYR A 299 -29.69 -7.25 11.50
CA TYR A 299 -29.64 -8.47 10.69
C TYR A 299 -28.51 -9.39 11.19
N THR A 300 -28.83 -10.42 11.98
CA THR A 300 -27.89 -11.51 12.24
C THR A 300 -27.93 -12.51 11.07
N PHE A 301 -27.00 -12.38 10.13
CA PHE A 301 -26.80 -13.39 9.08
C PHE A 301 -26.16 -14.64 9.69
N MET A 302 -26.98 -15.61 10.11
CA MET A 302 -26.48 -16.90 10.59
C MET A 302 -27.25 -18.07 9.98
N GLU A 303 -26.52 -19.05 9.45
CA GLU A 303 -27.03 -20.41 9.26
C GLU A 303 -26.93 -21.14 10.61
N GLY A 304 -27.93 -20.99 11.49
CA GLY A 304 -27.89 -21.65 12.80
C GLY A 304 -28.92 -21.19 13.83
N THR A 305 -28.66 -21.55 15.10
CA THR A 305 -29.51 -21.23 16.25
C THR A 305 -28.92 -20.07 17.07
N ILE A 306 -29.74 -19.06 17.37
CA ILE A 306 -29.43 -18.05 18.38
C ILE A 306 -29.57 -18.71 19.76
N ARG A 307 -28.46 -18.78 20.52
CA ARG A 307 -28.43 -19.34 21.87
C ARG A 307 -27.57 -18.49 22.80
N PRO A 308 -27.87 -18.44 24.10
CA PRO A 308 -27.00 -17.78 25.07
C PRO A 308 -25.66 -18.52 25.18
N GLY A 309 -24.61 -17.80 25.58
CA GLY A 309 -23.28 -18.38 25.80
C GLY A 309 -23.22 -19.33 27.01
N PHE A 310 -24.13 -19.16 27.96
CA PHE A 310 -24.26 -19.98 29.17
C PHE A 310 -25.71 -20.40 29.39
N ASP A 311 -25.90 -21.58 29.97
CA ASP A 311 -27.21 -22.08 30.38
C ASP A 311 -27.74 -21.30 31.59
N ASN A 312 -29.02 -20.94 31.56
CA ASN A 312 -29.75 -20.25 32.64
C ASN A 312 -29.07 -19.03 33.30
N LEU A 313 -28.28 -18.25 32.54
CA LEU A 313 -27.55 -17.09 33.08
C LEU A 313 -28.03 -15.74 32.52
N THR A 314 -28.50 -15.72 31.28
CA THR A 314 -28.83 -14.47 30.56
C THR A 314 -30.26 -14.47 30.08
N SER A 315 -30.97 -13.36 30.29
CA SER A 315 -32.35 -13.15 29.83
C SER A 315 -32.39 -12.55 28.41
N LEU A 316 -33.49 -12.80 27.71
CA LEU A 316 -33.83 -12.08 26.48
C LEU A 316 -34.59 -10.79 26.84
N GLY A 317 -33.92 -9.64 26.69
CA GLY A 317 -34.45 -8.33 27.10
C GLY A 317 -34.21 -8.00 28.58
N ALA A 318 -34.64 -6.81 28.99
CA ALA A 318 -34.55 -6.29 30.36
C ALA A 318 -35.74 -5.36 30.67
N PRO A 319 -36.03 -5.01 31.94
CA PRO A 319 -37.19 -4.18 32.29
C PRO A 319 -37.27 -2.82 31.59
N ASN A 320 -36.13 -2.23 31.22
CA ASN A 320 -35.99 -1.00 30.45
C ASN A 320 -35.58 -1.21 28.98
N HIS A 321 -35.40 -2.46 28.54
CA HIS A 321 -35.02 -2.83 27.17
C HIS A 321 -35.88 -4.02 26.72
N ARG A 322 -37.15 -3.74 26.46
CA ARG A 322 -38.18 -4.74 26.14
C ARG A 322 -38.29 -4.89 24.62
N PHE A 323 -38.44 -6.13 24.16
CA PHE A 323 -38.90 -6.39 22.79
C PHE A 323 -40.38 -6.01 22.67
N THR A 324 -40.77 -5.41 21.55
CA THR A 324 -42.19 -5.14 21.26
C THR A 324 -42.92 -6.45 20.98
N ASP A 325 -42.32 -7.30 20.14
CA ASP A 325 -42.93 -8.54 19.65
C ASP A 325 -41.90 -9.66 19.50
N ILE A 326 -42.38 -10.91 19.55
CA ILE A 326 -41.60 -12.10 19.22
C ILE A 326 -42.41 -12.94 18.22
N PHE A 327 -42.01 -12.95 16.95
CA PHE A 327 -42.64 -13.75 15.91
C PHE A 327 -42.06 -15.16 15.90
N LEU A 328 -42.86 -16.15 16.27
CA LEU A 328 -42.47 -17.56 16.33
C LEU A 328 -43.40 -18.42 15.50
N VAL A 329 -42.87 -19.47 14.86
CA VAL A 329 -43.69 -20.51 14.22
C VAL A 329 -44.35 -21.41 15.27
N ASN A 330 -43.64 -21.72 16.36
CA ASN A 330 -44.11 -22.57 17.45
C ASN A 330 -44.03 -21.81 18.78
N SER A 331 -44.89 -22.16 19.74
CA SER A 331 -44.84 -21.56 21.09
C SER A 331 -43.52 -21.87 21.81
N PRO A 332 -43.04 -20.96 22.70
CA PRO A 332 -41.83 -21.20 23.47
C PRO A 332 -41.92 -22.49 24.31
N THR A 333 -40.82 -23.25 24.34
CA THR A 333 -40.69 -24.41 25.23
C THR A 333 -40.05 -23.98 26.54
N VAL A 334 -40.75 -24.16 27.66
CA VAL A 334 -40.25 -23.87 29.01
C VAL A 334 -40.05 -25.18 29.76
N THR A 335 -38.84 -25.43 30.25
CA THR A 335 -38.50 -26.67 30.97
C THR A 335 -39.29 -26.79 32.26
N SER A 336 -39.99 -27.92 32.46
CA SER A 336 -40.88 -28.18 33.61
C SER A 336 -40.65 -29.56 34.24
N ASP A 337 -39.44 -30.11 34.10
CA ASP A 337 -39.06 -31.43 34.60
C ASP A 337 -39.16 -31.51 36.13
N VAL A 338 -39.79 -32.57 36.66
CA VAL A 338 -39.98 -32.76 38.12
C VAL A 338 -38.66 -32.87 38.88
N ARG A 339 -37.58 -33.32 38.22
CA ARG A 339 -36.24 -33.45 38.83
C ARG A 339 -35.55 -32.12 39.07
N LEU A 340 -36.04 -31.04 38.43
CA LEU A 340 -35.55 -29.68 38.60
C LEU A 340 -36.40 -28.87 39.60
N LYS A 341 -37.32 -29.55 40.31
CA LYS A 341 -38.27 -28.94 41.24
C LYS A 341 -38.13 -29.59 42.61
N GLU A 342 -38.39 -28.80 43.64
CA GLU A 342 -38.46 -29.23 45.03
C GLU A 342 -39.72 -28.64 45.69
N ASN A 343 -40.10 -29.16 46.87
CA ASN A 343 -41.24 -28.67 47.65
C ASN A 343 -42.57 -28.58 46.86
N ILE A 344 -42.84 -29.58 46.02
CA ILE A 344 -44.03 -29.63 45.16
C ILE A 344 -45.27 -29.89 46.02
N VAL A 345 -46.16 -28.91 46.10
CA VAL A 345 -47.48 -28.99 46.76
C VAL A 345 -48.59 -28.58 45.79
N GLU A 346 -49.83 -29.00 46.07
CA GLU A 346 -50.98 -28.53 45.31
C GLU A 346 -51.20 -27.02 45.49
N THR A 347 -51.66 -26.34 44.44
CA THR A 347 -51.95 -24.90 44.48
C THR A 347 -53.10 -24.62 45.45
N SER A 348 -52.94 -23.57 46.27
CA SER A 348 -54.02 -23.03 47.12
C SER A 348 -54.99 -22.14 46.34
N TYR A 349 -54.64 -21.75 45.11
CA TYR A 349 -55.48 -20.94 44.24
C TYR A 349 -56.44 -21.82 43.44
N GLY A 350 -57.66 -21.32 43.25
CA GLY A 350 -58.72 -22.03 42.54
C GLY A 350 -59.84 -21.10 42.11
N LEU A 351 -61.06 -21.61 42.09
CA LEU A 351 -62.23 -20.91 41.58
C LEU A 351 -62.50 -19.62 42.35
N ASP A 352 -62.45 -19.67 43.69
CA ASP A 352 -62.74 -18.51 44.53
C ASP A 352 -61.75 -17.35 44.31
N THR A 353 -60.49 -17.65 43.97
CA THR A 353 -59.49 -16.64 43.58
C THR A 353 -59.82 -16.07 42.20
N VAL A 354 -60.09 -16.93 41.21
CA VAL A 354 -60.40 -16.50 39.84
C VAL A 354 -61.65 -15.62 39.78
N MET A 355 -62.66 -15.91 40.60
CA MET A 355 -63.89 -15.11 40.69
C MET A 355 -63.67 -13.69 41.24
N GLN A 356 -62.53 -13.41 41.89
CA GLN A 356 -62.15 -12.07 42.37
C GLN A 356 -61.33 -11.28 41.33
N ILE A 357 -60.83 -11.94 40.28
CA ILE A 357 -60.02 -11.31 39.24
C ILE A 357 -60.94 -10.60 38.24
N THR A 358 -60.56 -9.40 37.84
CA THR A 358 -61.27 -8.64 36.79
C THR A 358 -60.42 -8.59 35.52
N PRO A 359 -60.77 -9.34 34.46
CA PRO A 359 -60.19 -9.16 33.13
C PRO A 359 -60.50 -7.76 32.61
N VAL A 360 -59.56 -7.14 31.90
CA VAL A 360 -59.70 -5.79 31.36
C VAL A 360 -59.31 -5.75 29.88
N ALA A 361 -59.91 -4.81 29.15
CA ALA A 361 -59.43 -4.38 27.84
C ALA A 361 -58.75 -3.01 28.00
N TYR A 362 -57.62 -2.79 27.33
CA TYR A 362 -56.85 -1.56 27.47
C TYR A 362 -56.06 -1.23 26.20
N GLU A 363 -55.73 0.05 26.05
CA GLU A 363 -54.78 0.57 25.06
C GLU A 363 -53.52 1.04 25.81
N LEU A 364 -52.37 0.95 25.18
CA LEU A 364 -51.12 1.47 25.73
C LEU A 364 -51.05 2.99 25.53
N ILE A 365 -50.62 3.73 26.55
CA ILE A 365 -50.60 5.22 26.53
C ILE A 365 -49.70 5.77 25.42
N ASP A 366 -48.55 5.12 25.18
CA ASP A 366 -47.53 5.58 24.22
C ASP A 366 -47.47 4.68 22.97
N ASP A 367 -48.59 4.09 22.57
CA ASP A 367 -48.67 3.24 21.39
C ASP A 367 -49.39 3.95 20.23
N PRO A 368 -48.69 4.27 19.12
CA PRO A 368 -49.30 4.97 18.00
C PRO A 368 -50.36 4.14 17.26
N THR A 369 -50.41 2.82 17.43
CA THR A 369 -51.43 1.99 16.75
C THR A 369 -52.79 2.09 17.44
N ASN A 370 -52.82 2.43 18.74
CA ASN A 370 -54.00 2.37 19.61
C ASN A 370 -54.70 1.00 19.55
N ASP A 371 -53.92 -0.08 19.48
CA ASP A 371 -54.47 -1.42 19.49
C ASP A 371 -55.08 -1.76 20.86
N VAL A 372 -56.26 -2.38 20.82
CA VAL A 372 -56.95 -2.84 22.04
C VAL A 372 -56.40 -4.20 22.43
N HIS A 373 -55.80 -4.28 23.62
CA HIS A 373 -55.30 -5.50 24.21
C HIS A 373 -56.22 -6.02 25.31
N LEU A 374 -56.24 -7.34 25.50
CA LEU A 374 -56.92 -8.00 26.62
C LEU A 374 -55.89 -8.45 27.65
N GLY A 375 -56.19 -8.30 28.93
CA GLY A 375 -55.29 -8.72 29.98
C GLY A 375 -55.81 -8.48 31.39
N PHE A 376 -54.87 -8.30 32.31
CA PHE A 376 -55.14 -8.11 33.74
C PHE A 376 -54.36 -6.92 34.30
N LYS A 377 -54.86 -6.35 35.39
CA LYS A 377 -54.15 -5.32 36.16
C LYS A 377 -53.14 -5.99 37.08
N ALA A 378 -51.85 -5.80 36.83
CA ALA A 378 -50.79 -6.43 37.61
C ALA A 378 -50.87 -6.11 39.12
N GLN A 379 -51.36 -4.92 39.49
CA GLN A 379 -51.57 -4.51 40.89
C GLN A 379 -52.63 -5.38 41.60
N GLN A 380 -53.75 -5.67 40.92
CA GLN A 380 -54.81 -6.53 41.48
C GLN A 380 -54.32 -7.97 41.60
N ILE A 381 -53.59 -8.44 40.58
CA ILE A 381 -53.02 -9.78 40.62
C ILE A 381 -51.99 -9.91 41.73
N GLN A 382 -51.18 -8.87 41.99
CA GLN A 382 -50.20 -8.90 43.09
C GLN A 382 -50.85 -9.11 44.47
N GLU A 383 -52.06 -8.60 44.69
CA GLU A 383 -52.80 -8.80 45.94
C GLU A 383 -53.40 -10.22 46.05
N LEU A 384 -53.74 -10.86 44.92
CA LEU A 384 -54.43 -12.15 44.88
C LEU A 384 -53.48 -13.35 44.70
N ILE A 385 -52.49 -13.21 43.82
CA ILE A 385 -51.52 -14.22 43.38
C ILE A 385 -50.16 -13.53 43.19
N PRO A 386 -49.45 -13.18 44.28
CA PRO A 386 -48.23 -12.38 44.21
C PRO A 386 -47.08 -13.05 43.43
N GLU A 387 -47.03 -14.38 43.39
CA GLU A 387 -45.93 -15.17 42.84
C GLU A 387 -45.73 -14.92 41.33
N ILE A 388 -46.81 -14.63 40.61
CA ILE A 388 -46.78 -14.43 39.16
C ILE A 388 -46.49 -12.98 38.77
N VAL A 389 -46.32 -12.07 39.74
CA VAL A 389 -46.05 -10.65 39.51
C VAL A 389 -44.64 -10.29 39.94
N THR A 390 -43.86 -9.77 38.99
CA THR A 390 -42.50 -9.28 39.23
C THR A 390 -42.47 -7.77 39.25
N THR A 391 -41.74 -7.19 40.21
CA THR A 391 -41.47 -5.75 40.25
C THR A 391 -40.09 -5.47 39.67
N ALA A 392 -40.02 -4.65 38.62
CA ALA A 392 -38.77 -4.21 38.03
C ALA A 392 -38.01 -3.26 38.99
N PRO A 393 -36.83 -3.63 39.53
CA PRO A 393 -36.15 -2.82 40.54
C PRO A 393 -35.80 -1.40 40.08
N GLU A 394 -35.46 -1.24 38.79
CA GLU A 394 -35.01 0.05 38.25
C GLU A 394 -36.16 1.04 37.98
N THR A 395 -37.35 0.55 37.66
CA THR A 395 -38.47 1.39 37.21
C THR A 395 -39.67 1.36 38.16
N GLY A 396 -39.70 0.40 39.09
CA GLY A 396 -40.88 0.12 39.93
C GLY A 396 -42.07 -0.44 39.17
N ARG A 397 -41.95 -0.69 37.86
CA ARG A 397 -43.05 -1.22 37.03
C ARG A 397 -43.32 -2.67 37.39
N LEU A 398 -44.60 -3.03 37.47
CA LEU A 398 -45.04 -4.41 37.65
C LEU A 398 -45.18 -5.10 36.29
N ALA A 399 -44.70 -6.34 36.21
CA ALA A 399 -44.87 -7.24 35.08
C ALA A 399 -45.47 -8.58 35.57
N MET A 400 -46.12 -9.33 34.69
CA MET A 400 -46.79 -10.57 35.07
C MET A 400 -46.41 -11.73 34.13
N THR A 401 -46.17 -12.90 34.72
CA THR A 401 -45.96 -14.16 34.00
C THR A 401 -47.31 -14.79 33.65
N TYR A 402 -47.93 -14.36 32.55
CA TYR A 402 -49.26 -14.83 32.12
C TYR A 402 -49.39 -16.37 32.04
N ALA A 403 -48.33 -17.08 31.65
CA ALA A 403 -48.35 -18.54 31.54
C ALA A 403 -48.63 -19.25 32.88
N GLU A 404 -48.25 -18.63 34.01
CA GLU A 404 -48.47 -19.19 35.35
C GLU A 404 -49.92 -19.03 35.85
N MET A 405 -50.78 -18.32 35.11
CA MET A 405 -52.23 -18.35 35.34
C MET A 405 -52.87 -19.67 34.89
N ILE A 406 -52.24 -20.41 33.97
CA ILE A 406 -52.83 -21.63 33.40
C ILE A 406 -53.12 -22.70 34.48
N PRO A 407 -52.20 -23.02 35.41
CA PRO A 407 -52.50 -23.96 36.50
C PRO A 407 -53.63 -23.48 37.44
N VAL A 408 -53.70 -22.18 37.73
CA VAL A 408 -54.75 -21.60 38.58
C VAL A 408 -56.13 -21.73 37.91
N LEU A 409 -56.21 -21.39 36.62
CA LEU A 409 -57.43 -21.56 35.82
C LEU A 409 -57.80 -23.04 35.70
N THR A 410 -56.82 -23.93 35.56
CA THR A 410 -57.04 -25.38 35.53
C THR A 410 -57.70 -25.87 36.83
N LYS A 411 -57.18 -25.45 37.99
CA LYS A 411 -57.77 -25.79 39.29
C LYS A 411 -59.17 -25.20 39.46
N ALA A 412 -59.38 -23.95 39.03
CA ALA A 412 -60.71 -23.33 39.05
C ALA A 412 -61.75 -24.10 38.22
N ILE A 413 -61.36 -24.62 37.05
CA ILE A 413 -62.24 -25.45 36.22
C ILE A 413 -62.56 -26.78 36.90
N GLN A 414 -61.56 -27.42 37.54
CA GLN A 414 -61.77 -28.65 38.31
C GLN A 414 -62.77 -28.43 39.45
N GLU A 415 -62.58 -27.38 40.26
CA GLU A 415 -63.49 -27.04 41.36
C GLU A 415 -64.89 -26.66 40.87
N LEU A 416 -64.98 -25.98 39.72
CA LEU A 416 -66.26 -25.68 39.09
C LEU A 416 -66.98 -26.96 38.68
N ASN A 417 -66.27 -27.93 38.12
CA ASN A 417 -66.83 -29.24 37.78
C ASN A 417 -67.33 -29.98 39.03
N ASP A 418 -66.55 -29.97 40.12
CA ASP A 418 -66.95 -30.61 41.38
C ASP A 418 -68.23 -29.96 41.96
N LYS A 419 -68.33 -28.62 41.93
CA LYS A 419 -69.55 -27.90 42.34
C LYS A 419 -70.73 -28.26 41.43
N LEU A 420 -70.51 -28.42 40.12
CA LEU A 420 -71.54 -28.82 39.17
C LEU A 420 -72.06 -30.25 39.46
N ASP A 421 -71.16 -31.20 39.68
CA ASP A 421 -71.51 -32.60 39.99
C ASP A 421 -72.31 -32.71 41.30
N ASN A 422 -71.95 -31.90 42.30
CA ASN A 422 -72.71 -31.80 43.55
C ASN A 422 -74.14 -31.27 43.30
N VAL A 423 -74.29 -30.21 42.50
CA VAL A 423 -75.60 -29.64 42.17
C VAL A 423 -76.46 -30.61 41.36
N ILE A 424 -75.86 -31.38 40.44
CA ILE A 424 -76.57 -32.41 39.68
C ILE A 424 -77.08 -33.50 40.62
N SER A 425 -76.23 -34.00 41.52
CA SER A 425 -76.59 -35.03 42.49
C SER A 425 -77.72 -34.59 43.43
N GLU A 426 -77.67 -33.33 43.90
CA GLU A 426 -78.73 -32.77 44.74
C GLU A 426 -80.07 -32.67 43.97
N ASN A 427 -80.03 -32.24 42.70
CA ASN A 427 -81.21 -32.18 41.86
C ASN A 427 -81.82 -33.56 41.59
N GLU A 428 -81.01 -34.60 41.38
CA GLU A 428 -81.49 -35.97 41.24
C GLU A 428 -82.20 -36.45 42.51
N ASN A 429 -81.61 -36.21 43.69
CA ASN A 429 -82.23 -36.54 44.96
C ASN A 429 -83.57 -35.80 45.18
N LEU A 430 -83.62 -34.50 44.84
CA LEU A 430 -84.84 -33.70 44.92
C LEU A 430 -85.93 -34.22 43.99
N ARG A 431 -85.58 -34.64 42.77
CA ARG A 431 -86.53 -35.25 41.83
C ARG A 431 -87.09 -36.56 42.36
N GLU A 432 -86.26 -37.41 42.94
CA GLU A 432 -86.70 -38.67 43.56
C GLU A 432 -87.62 -38.42 44.76
N ARG A 433 -87.28 -37.45 45.62
CA ARG A 433 -88.12 -37.03 46.76
C ARG A 433 -89.48 -36.50 46.29
N ASN A 434 -89.50 -35.65 45.26
CA ASN A 434 -90.73 -35.09 44.70
C ASN A 434 -91.61 -36.16 44.06
N ALA A 435 -91.02 -37.13 43.34
CA ALA A 435 -91.77 -38.27 42.78
C ALA A 435 -92.42 -39.11 43.89
N THR A 436 -91.69 -39.35 44.99
CA THR A 436 -92.22 -40.06 46.16
C THR A 436 -93.37 -39.30 46.82
N LEU A 437 -93.24 -37.97 47.01
CA LEU A 437 -94.29 -37.15 47.59
C LEU A 437 -95.55 -37.08 46.73
N LEU A 438 -95.41 -36.94 45.41
CA LEU A 438 -96.54 -36.99 44.47
C LEU A 438 -97.28 -38.32 44.60
N SER A 439 -96.55 -39.44 44.66
CA SER A 439 -97.17 -40.75 44.86
C SER A 439 -97.87 -40.87 46.22
N SER A 440 -97.43 -40.18 47.27
CA SER A 440 -98.12 -40.18 48.57
C SER A 440 -99.41 -39.36 48.58
N ILE A 441 -99.46 -38.26 47.82
CA ILE A 441 -100.66 -37.40 47.70
C ILE A 441 -101.73 -38.05 46.83
N GLU A 442 -101.34 -38.78 45.77
CA GLU A 442 -102.30 -39.49 44.91
C GLU A 442 -102.95 -40.71 45.59
N ASN A 443 -102.39 -41.17 46.72
CA ASN A 443 -102.86 -42.33 47.48
C ASN A 443 -103.66 -41.95 48.75
N GLU A 444 -103.87 -40.67 49.01
CA GLU A 444 -104.82 -40.13 50.02
C GLU A 444 -106.10 -39.62 49.33
#